data_AF-X1TG27-F1
#
_entry.id   AF-X1TG27-F1
#
_cell.length_a   1.000
_cell.length_b   1.000
_cell.length_c   1.000
_cell.angle_alpha   90.00
_cell.angle_beta   90.00
_cell.angle_gamma   90.00
#
_symmetry.space_group_name_H-M   'P 1'
#
loop_
_entity.id
_entity.type
_entity.pdbx_description
1 polymer ?
#
loop_
_entity_poly.entity_id
_entity_poly.type
_entity_poly.pdbx_seq_one_letter_code
_entity_poly.pdbx_strand_id
1 'polypeptide(L)'
;MVMKSKIIFGTILILVIVIVGYNYIFKGQELPYEFAEVKKGNVSQEISETGQVKKGEEIKLGFKNVGRIEKIYVEVGQAVESGTFLVKLDTSQLYIQFQEAKASLDLA
;
A
#
# COMPACT_ATOMS: atom_id res chain seq x y z
N MET A 1 64.20 -68.83 31.23
CA MET A 1 63.39 -68.65 29.99
C MET A 1 62.15 -67.79 30.30
N VAL A 2 62.30 -66.55 30.79
CA VAL A 2 61.18 -65.72 31.33
C VAL A 2 61.02 -64.39 30.57
N MET A 3 61.86 -64.11 29.57
CA MET A 3 61.85 -62.82 28.87
C MET A 3 60.85 -62.73 27.71
N LYS A 4 60.36 -63.85 27.15
CA LYS A 4 59.43 -63.83 26.01
C LYS A 4 57.99 -63.45 26.38
N SER A 5 57.49 -63.87 27.54
CA SER A 5 56.10 -63.58 27.96
C SER A 5 55.86 -62.12 28.33
N LYS A 6 56.86 -61.44 28.92
CA LYS A 6 56.78 -60.00 29.23
C LYS A 6 56.81 -59.12 27.98
N ILE A 7 57.55 -59.53 26.96
CA ILE A 7 57.57 -58.84 25.66
C ILE A 7 56.22 -59.00 24.96
N ILE A 8 55.66 -60.22 24.92
CA ILE A 8 54.33 -60.48 24.35
C ILE A 8 53.24 -59.67 25.05
N PHE A 9 53.29 -59.59 26.38
CA PHE A 9 52.32 -58.80 27.17
C PHE A 9 52.48 -57.29 26.91
N GLY A 10 53.72 -56.80 26.77
CA GLY A 10 54.00 -55.41 26.42
C GLY A 10 53.55 -55.04 25.00
N THR A 11 53.75 -55.94 24.02
CA THR A 11 53.27 -55.73 22.64
C THR A 11 51.75 -55.71 22.59
N ILE A 12 51.07 -56.61 23.31
CA ILE A 12 49.60 -56.63 23.41
C ILE A 12 49.08 -55.33 24.04
N LEU A 13 49.73 -54.85 25.11
CA LEU A 13 49.34 -53.60 25.76
C LEU A 13 49.46 -52.40 24.81
N ILE A 14 50.56 -52.32 24.07
CA ILE A 14 50.77 -51.29 23.05
C ILE A 14 49.72 -51.39 21.93
N LEU A 15 49.38 -52.59 21.48
CA LEU A 15 48.38 -52.80 20.43
C LEU A 15 46.98 -52.37 20.89
N VAL A 16 46.62 -52.66 22.13
CA VAL A 16 45.37 -52.20 22.75
C VAL A 16 45.34 -50.68 22.86
N ILE A 17 46.43 -50.05 23.30
CA ILE A 17 46.52 -48.58 23.39
C ILE A 17 46.37 -47.94 22.01
N VAL A 18 46.99 -48.51 20.97
CA VAL A 18 46.87 -48.02 19.60
C VAL A 18 45.44 -48.18 19.07
N ILE A 19 44.79 -49.32 19.32
CA ILE A 19 43.40 -49.55 18.89
C ILE A 19 42.43 -48.60 19.59
N VAL A 20 42.60 -48.39 20.90
CA VAL A 20 41.76 -47.48 21.69
C VAL A 20 42.00 -46.03 21.27
N GLY A 21 43.26 -45.62 21.10
CA GLY A 21 43.62 -44.29 20.61
C GLY A 21 43.09 -44.02 19.20
N TYR A 22 43.19 -45.00 18.30
CA TYR A 22 42.66 -44.90 16.95
C TYR A 22 41.13 -44.72 16.96
N ASN A 23 40.41 -45.53 17.75
CA ASN A 23 38.96 -45.39 17.88
C ASN A 23 38.55 -44.05 18.50
N TYR A 24 39.31 -43.52 19.46
CA TYR A 24 38.95 -42.25 20.11
C TYR A 24 39.20 -41.03 19.20
N ILE A 25 40.23 -41.09 18.34
CA ILE A 25 40.57 -40.01 17.40
C ILE A 25 39.71 -40.07 16.12
N PHE A 26 39.40 -41.27 15.61
CA PHE A 26 38.62 -41.43 14.37
C PHE A 26 37.10 -41.46 14.59
N LYS A 27 36.62 -41.52 15.83
CA LYS A 27 35.20 -41.37 16.12
C LYS A 27 34.85 -39.88 16.03
N GLY A 28 34.66 -39.42 14.79
CA GLY A 28 34.25 -38.07 14.47
C GLY A 28 33.03 -37.67 15.29
N GLN A 29 33.10 -36.50 15.92
CA GLN A 29 31.94 -35.91 16.59
C GLN A 29 30.86 -35.66 15.54
N GLU A 30 29.78 -36.44 15.61
CA GLU A 30 28.53 -36.09 14.97
C GLU A 30 27.98 -34.88 15.73
N LEU A 31 28.29 -33.70 15.19
CA LEU A 31 27.80 -32.43 15.72
C LEU A 31 26.26 -32.45 15.66
N PRO A 32 25.56 -32.16 16.77
CA PRO A 32 24.10 -32.21 16.80
C PRO A 32 23.55 -30.97 16.10
N TYR A 33 23.46 -31.03 14.78
CA TYR A 33 22.80 -30.01 13.97
C TYR A 33 21.35 -30.41 13.75
N GLU A 34 20.43 -29.63 14.31
CA GLU A 34 19.02 -29.71 13.96
C GLU A 34 18.78 -28.97 12.64
N PHE A 35 18.38 -29.71 11.61
CA PHE A 35 18.02 -29.15 10.32
C PHE A 35 16.51 -28.97 10.24
N ALA A 36 16.07 -27.81 9.75
CA ALA A 36 14.68 -27.55 9.42
C ALA A 36 14.48 -27.59 7.90
N GLU A 37 13.39 -28.22 7.46
CA GLU A 37 13.01 -28.29 6.05
C GLU A 37 12.49 -26.91 5.58
N VAL A 38 13.16 -26.31 4.59
CA VAL A 38 12.74 -25.02 4.02
C VAL A 38 11.70 -25.26 2.92
N LYS A 39 10.51 -24.69 3.10
CA LYS A 39 9.41 -24.75 2.12
C LYS A 39 9.27 -23.41 1.41
N LYS A 40 9.12 -23.44 0.08
CA LYS A 40 8.78 -22.25 -0.71
C LYS A 40 7.28 -21.98 -0.58
N GLY A 41 6.95 -20.78 -0.15
CA GLY A 41 5.58 -20.28 -0.07
C GLY A 41 5.54 -18.81 -0.44
N ASN A 42 4.34 -18.30 -0.71
CA ASN A 42 4.15 -16.89 -0.99
C ASN A 42 4.06 -16.12 0.33
N VAL A 43 4.87 -15.06 0.46
CA VAL A 43 4.79 -14.11 1.58
C VAL A 43 4.18 -12.82 1.03
N SER A 44 2.95 -12.51 1.44
CA SER A 44 2.28 -11.26 1.10
C SER A 44 2.26 -10.35 2.33
N GLN A 45 2.75 -9.13 2.17
CA GLN A 45 2.66 -8.09 3.18
C GLN A 45 1.60 -7.08 2.76
N GLU A 46 0.50 -7.02 3.50
CA GLU A 46 -0.55 -6.03 3.29
C GLU A 46 -0.15 -4.73 3.98
N ILE A 47 -0.04 -3.65 3.21
CA ILE A 47 0.20 -2.31 3.74
C ILE A 47 -1.14 -1.59 3.75
N SER A 48 -1.66 -1.31 4.95
CA SER A 48 -2.89 -0.54 5.13
C SER A 48 -2.57 0.95 5.16
N GLU A 49 -2.83 1.63 4.06
CA GLU A 49 -2.76 3.10 4.00
C GLU A 49 -4.15 3.72 4.18
N THR A 50 -4.22 4.78 4.97
CA THR A 50 -5.47 5.51 5.19
C THR A 50 -5.56 6.66 4.18
N GLY A 51 -6.41 6.51 3.16
CA GLY A 51 -6.75 7.56 2.22
C GLY A 51 -8.12 8.18 2.51
N GLN A 52 -8.32 9.45 2.16
CA GLN A 52 -9.67 10.04 2.15
C GLN A 52 -10.31 9.86 0.78
N VAL A 53 -11.48 9.21 0.74
CA VAL A 53 -12.29 9.11 -0.48
C VAL A 53 -13.04 10.42 -0.68
N LYS A 54 -12.62 11.24 -1.64
CA LYS A 54 -13.38 12.41 -2.09
C LYS A 54 -14.36 11.98 -3.17
N LYS A 55 -15.64 12.23 -2.93
CA LYS A 55 -16.73 11.83 -3.83
C LYS A 55 -16.96 12.93 -4.87
N GLY A 56 -16.61 12.65 -6.13
CA GLY A 56 -16.94 13.49 -7.28
C GLY A 56 -16.23 14.85 -7.35
N GLU A 57 -16.54 15.60 -8.42
CA GLU A 57 -16.12 17.00 -8.58
C GLU A 57 -17.02 17.91 -7.73
N GLU A 58 -16.42 18.68 -6.82
CA GLU A 58 -17.11 19.73 -6.07
C GLU A 58 -16.91 21.06 -6.79
N ILE A 59 -17.99 21.65 -7.29
CA ILE A 59 -17.95 22.96 -7.97
C ILE A 59 -18.70 23.98 -7.11
N LYS A 60 -18.01 25.05 -6.72
CA LYS A 60 -18.65 26.21 -6.08
C LYS A 60 -19.29 27.09 -7.16
N LEU A 61 -20.61 27.05 -7.23
CA LEU A 61 -21.37 27.90 -8.15
C LEU A 61 -21.53 29.31 -7.58
N GLY A 62 -21.34 30.31 -8.43
CA GLY A 62 -21.54 31.72 -8.12
C GLY A 62 -22.12 32.45 -9.32
N PHE A 63 -22.73 33.61 -9.07
CA PHE A 63 -23.26 34.45 -10.14
C PHE A 63 -22.12 35.23 -10.82
N LYS A 64 -22.16 35.30 -12.16
CA LYS A 64 -21.20 36.11 -12.94
C LYS A 64 -21.38 37.61 -12.71
N ASN A 65 -22.62 38.04 -12.48
CA ASN A 65 -23.00 39.42 -12.23
C ASN A 65 -23.58 39.54 -10.83
N VAL A 66 -23.32 40.66 -10.16
CA VAL A 66 -23.97 41.00 -8.90
C VAL A 66 -25.41 41.43 -9.19
N GLY A 67 -26.37 40.90 -8.43
CA GLY A 67 -27.79 41.21 -8.62
C GLY A 67 -28.67 40.63 -7.52
N ARG A 68 -29.95 41.04 -7.51
CA ARG A 68 -30.97 40.50 -6.61
C ARG A 68 -31.53 39.20 -7.19
N ILE A 69 -31.85 38.24 -6.32
CA ILE A 69 -32.54 37.01 -6.73
C ILE A 69 -34.03 37.33 -6.99
N GLU A 70 -34.51 37.00 -8.19
CA GLU A 70 -35.94 37.08 -8.55
C GLU A 70 -36.66 35.79 -8.16
N LYS A 71 -36.08 34.63 -8.46
CA LYS A 71 -36.70 33.33 -8.22
C LYS A 71 -35.69 32.21 -8.01
N ILE A 72 -36.02 31.26 -7.14
CA ILE A 72 -35.28 30.00 -6.93
C ILE A 72 -36.14 28.86 -7.48
N TYR A 73 -35.55 27.95 -8.25
CA TYR A 73 -36.26 26.85 -8.92
C TYR A 73 -35.97 25.47 -8.33
N VAL A 74 -35.02 25.38 -7.40
CA VAL A 74 -34.56 24.11 -6.83
C VAL A 74 -34.49 24.17 -5.32
N GLU A 75 -34.65 23.03 -4.68
CA GLU A 75 -34.54 22.86 -3.24
C GLU A 75 -33.18 22.28 -2.82
N VAL A 76 -32.80 22.48 -1.56
CA VAL A 76 -31.54 21.97 -1.02
C VAL A 76 -31.58 20.44 -0.99
N GLY A 77 -30.62 19.80 -1.65
CA GLY A 77 -30.54 18.34 -1.76
C GLY A 77 -31.23 17.75 -2.99
N GLN A 78 -31.87 18.59 -3.82
CA GLN A 78 -32.44 18.15 -5.09
C GLN A 78 -31.33 17.81 -6.10
N ALA A 79 -31.48 16.66 -6.78
CA ALA A 79 -30.61 16.28 -7.88
C ALA A 79 -30.96 17.13 -9.13
N VAL A 80 -29.94 17.64 -9.80
CA VAL A 80 -30.08 18.51 -10.97
C VAL A 80 -29.13 18.06 -12.08
N GLU A 81 -29.52 18.30 -13.33
CA GLU A 81 -28.71 17.99 -14.51
C GLU A 81 -28.11 19.26 -15.11
N SER A 82 -27.07 19.08 -15.95
CA SER A 82 -26.44 20.20 -16.66
C SER A 82 -27.46 20.96 -17.52
N GLY A 83 -27.46 22.29 -17.39
CA GLY A 83 -28.42 23.17 -18.06
C GLY A 83 -29.69 23.48 -17.27
N THR A 84 -29.90 22.85 -16.10
CA THR A 84 -31.04 23.17 -15.24
C THR A 84 -30.90 24.59 -14.65
N PHE A 85 -31.96 25.40 -14.77
CA PHE A 85 -32.02 26.69 -14.08
C PHE A 85 -32.16 26.49 -12.58
N LEU A 86 -31.16 26.93 -11.82
CA LEU A 86 -31.19 26.85 -10.35
C LEU A 86 -31.87 28.09 -9.74
N VAL A 87 -31.48 29.27 -10.23
CA VAL A 87 -31.91 30.58 -9.74
C VAL A 87 -31.99 31.56 -10.92
N LYS A 88 -32.97 32.45 -10.89
CA LYS A 88 -33.08 33.62 -11.78
C LYS A 88 -32.75 34.88 -11.00
N LEU A 89 -31.84 35.69 -11.55
CA LEU A 89 -31.57 37.04 -11.07
C LEU A 89 -32.57 38.02 -11.69
N ASP A 90 -32.87 39.08 -10.95
CA ASP A 90 -33.59 40.24 -11.47
C ASP A 90 -32.72 40.96 -12.51
N THR A 91 -33.13 40.89 -13.77
CA THR A 91 -32.42 41.48 -14.91
C THR A 91 -33.14 42.68 -15.51
N SER A 92 -34.06 43.35 -14.80
CA SER A 92 -34.82 44.47 -15.36
C SER A 92 -33.92 45.58 -15.90
N GLN A 93 -32.86 45.96 -15.17
CA GLN A 93 -31.92 46.98 -15.61
C GLN A 93 -31.10 46.55 -16.84
N LEU A 94 -30.65 45.28 -16.87
CA LEU A 94 -29.91 44.75 -18.02
C LEU A 94 -30.81 44.67 -19.25
N TYR A 95 -32.09 44.37 -19.08
CA TYR A 95 -33.05 44.34 -20.18
C TYR A 95 -33.25 45.72 -20.79
N ILE A 96 -33.36 46.77 -19.98
CA ILE A 96 -33.46 48.16 -20.46
C ILE A 96 -32.21 48.53 -21.27
N GLN A 97 -31.01 48.29 -20.73
CA GLN A 97 -29.75 48.57 -21.43
C GLN A 97 -29.62 47.81 -22.75
N PHE A 98 -30.09 46.56 -22.79
CA PHE A 98 -30.12 45.76 -24.01
C PHE A 98 -31.05 46.38 -25.07
N GLN A 99 -32.24 46.86 -24.69
CA GLN A 99 -33.15 47.54 -25.62
C GLN A 99 -32.56 48.85 -26.14
N GLU A 100 -31.91 49.65 -25.28
CA GLU A 100 -31.23 50.88 -25.69
C GLU A 100 -30.12 50.62 -26.70
N ALA A 101 -29.25 49.62 -26.43
CA ALA A 101 -28.17 49.25 -27.33
C ALA A 101 -28.71 48.73 -28.68
N LYS A 102 -29.80 47.96 -28.66
CA LYS A 102 -30.45 47.46 -29.87
C LYS A 102 -31.03 48.60 -30.70
N ALA A 103 -31.76 49.53 -30.08
CA ALA A 103 -32.30 50.70 -30.77
C ALA A 103 -31.18 51.57 -31.37
N SER A 104 -30.06 51.73 -30.66
CA SER A 104 -28.90 52.45 -31.18
C SER A 104 -28.25 51.76 -32.38
N LEU A 105 -28.27 50.43 -32.45
CA LEU A 105 -27.78 49.68 -33.61
C LEU A 105 -28.75 49.81 -34.79
N ASP A 106 -30.06 49.76 -34.53
CA ASP A 106 -31.10 49.87 -35.56
C ASP A 106 -31.17 51.28 -36.19
N LEU A 107 -30.69 52.31 -35.47
CA LEU A 107 -30.61 53.70 -35.95
C LEU A 107 -29.34 54.01 -36.78
N ALA A 108 -28.35 53.11 -36.77
CA ALA A 108 -27.07 53.26 -37.48
C ALA A 108 -27.12 52.64 -38.89
#